data_AF-A0A3D3IQP4-F1
#
_entry.id   AF-A0A3D3IQP4-F1
#
_cell.length_a   1.000
_cell.length_b   1.000
_cell.length_c   1.000
_cell.angle_alpha   90.00
_cell.angle_beta   90.00
_cell.angle_gamma   90.00
#
_symmetry.space_group_name_H-M   'P 1'
#
loop_
_entity.id
_entity.type
_entity.pdbx_description
1 polymer ?
#
loop_
_entity_poly.entity_id
_entity_poly.type
_entity_poly.pdbx_seq_one_letter_code
_entity_poly.pdbx_strand_id
1 'polypeptide(L)'
;TGEATGYYGSLTQKAVETFQIKYNLVSSGLPSTTGFGLAGPGTRAKLNQLYASGGISTDREALLASLRKQVEELIKILQGLIAKLAALKAGQGR
;
A
#
# COMPACT_ATOMS: atom_id res chain seq x y z
N THR A 1 -23.38 -11.64 -8.38
CA THR A 1 -22.09 -10.90 -8.33
C THR A 1 -21.74 -10.52 -9.76
N GLY A 2 -21.25 -9.31 -10.00
CA GLY A 2 -20.80 -8.89 -11.34
C GLY A 2 -19.31 -9.17 -11.51
N GLU A 3 -18.90 -9.59 -12.70
CA GLU A 3 -17.48 -9.77 -13.02
C GLU A 3 -16.81 -8.43 -13.32
N ALA A 4 -15.58 -8.26 -12.82
CA ALA A 4 -14.77 -7.09 -13.16
C ALA A 4 -14.15 -7.28 -14.54
N THR A 5 -14.86 -6.88 -15.58
CA THR A 5 -14.44 -7.04 -16.99
C THR A 5 -13.52 -5.92 -17.49
N GLY A 6 -13.26 -4.90 -16.65
CA GLY A 6 -12.57 -3.67 -17.06
C GLY A 6 -13.45 -2.70 -17.88
N TYR A 7 -14.65 -3.11 -18.28
CA TYR A 7 -15.63 -2.25 -18.95
C TYR A 7 -16.61 -1.62 -17.97
N TYR A 8 -16.86 -0.32 -18.13
CA TYR A 8 -17.86 0.39 -17.33
C TYR A 8 -19.25 0.22 -17.93
N GLY A 9 -19.91 -0.89 -17.57
CA GLY A 9 -21.26 -1.22 -18.02
C GLY A 9 -22.37 -0.82 -17.04
N SER A 10 -23.61 -1.17 -17.38
CA SER A 10 -24.80 -0.89 -16.56
C SER A 10 -24.71 -1.43 -15.13
N LEU A 11 -24.08 -2.60 -14.95
CA LEU A 11 -23.86 -3.18 -13.62
C LEU A 11 -22.90 -2.33 -12.77
N THR A 12 -21.79 -1.86 -13.36
CA THR A 12 -20.83 -0.99 -12.67
C THR A 12 -21.47 0.35 -12.33
N GLN A 13 -22.24 0.93 -13.26
CA GLN A 13 -22.99 2.15 -12.98
C GLN A 13 -23.95 1.98 -11.80
N LYS A 14 -24.76 0.91 -11.78
CA LYS A 14 -25.70 0.60 -10.69
C LYS A 14 -24.98 0.42 -9.34
N ALA A 15 -23.82 -0.22 -9.35
CA ALA A 15 -22.99 -0.36 -8.16
C ALA A 15 -22.49 0.99 -7.64
N VAL A 16 -22.08 1.90 -8.54
CA VAL A 16 -21.66 3.26 -8.18
C VAL A 16 -22.83 4.09 -7.64
N GLU A 17 -24.02 4.03 -8.26
CA GLU A 17 -25.24 4.67 -7.74
C GLU A 17 -25.53 4.22 -6.29
N THR A 18 -25.48 2.91 -6.06
CA THR A 18 -25.74 2.31 -4.73
C THR A 18 -24.70 2.74 -3.72
N PHE A 19 -23.42 2.78 -4.11
CA PHE A 19 -22.34 3.28 -3.26
C PHE A 19 -22.55 4.77 -2.92
N GLN A 20 -22.88 5.60 -3.89
CA GLN A 20 -23.10 7.03 -3.68
C GLN A 20 -24.27 7.29 -2.73
N ILE A 21 -25.38 6.54 -2.84
CA ILE A 21 -26.50 6.61 -1.90
C ILE A 21 -26.04 6.17 -0.50
N LYS A 22 -25.38 5.01 -0.39
CA LYS A 22 -24.95 4.45 0.89
C LYS A 22 -24.07 5.39 1.70
N TYR A 23 -23.21 6.16 1.02
CA TYR A 23 -22.28 7.10 1.66
C TYR A 23 -22.75 8.57 1.58
N ASN A 24 -24.02 8.81 1.26
CA ASN A 24 -24.64 10.13 1.20
C ASN A 24 -23.88 11.14 0.30
N LEU A 25 -23.34 10.68 -0.82
CA LEU A 25 -22.62 11.53 -1.78
C LEU A 25 -23.61 12.19 -2.76
N VAL A 26 -24.37 11.36 -3.46
CA VAL A 26 -25.38 11.76 -4.46
C VAL A 26 -26.45 10.68 -4.45
N SER A 27 -27.72 11.08 -4.40
CA SER A 27 -28.86 10.15 -4.34
C SER A 27 -29.75 10.16 -5.59
N SER A 28 -29.57 11.15 -6.47
CA SER A 28 -30.35 11.27 -7.72
C SER A 28 -29.65 12.19 -8.74
N GLY A 29 -30.22 12.23 -9.95
CA GLY A 29 -29.74 13.05 -11.06
C GLY A 29 -29.09 12.21 -12.16
N LEU A 30 -28.31 12.87 -13.02
CA LEU A 30 -27.66 12.24 -14.16
C LEU A 30 -26.15 12.18 -13.96
N PRO A 31 -25.45 11.20 -14.58
CA PRO A 31 -24.00 11.15 -14.58
C PRO A 31 -23.35 12.46 -15.05
N SER A 32 -23.97 13.16 -15.99
CA SER A 32 -23.46 14.40 -16.58
C SER A 32 -23.71 15.66 -15.73
N THR A 33 -24.67 15.62 -14.80
CA THR A 33 -25.06 16.80 -14.01
C THR A 33 -24.62 16.68 -12.57
N THR A 34 -25.10 15.67 -11.86
CA THR A 34 -24.79 15.43 -10.44
C THR A 34 -23.67 14.43 -10.25
N GLY A 35 -23.30 13.70 -11.32
CA GLY A 35 -22.36 12.59 -11.22
C GLY A 35 -22.99 11.31 -10.67
N PHE A 36 -24.33 11.22 -10.62
CA PHE A 36 -25.01 10.01 -10.16
C PHE A 36 -24.72 8.83 -11.09
N GLY A 37 -24.18 7.75 -10.54
CA GLY A 37 -23.69 6.60 -11.29
C GLY A 37 -22.33 6.79 -11.96
N LEU A 38 -21.64 7.93 -11.74
CA LEU A 38 -20.29 8.18 -12.21
C LEU A 38 -19.26 8.12 -11.07
N ALA A 39 -18.15 7.42 -11.29
CA ALA A 39 -17.01 7.40 -10.36
C ALA A 39 -16.16 8.69 -10.47
N GLY A 40 -16.77 9.84 -10.22
CA GLY A 40 -16.11 11.15 -10.23
C GLY A 40 -15.20 11.40 -9.02
N PRO A 41 -14.61 12.61 -8.91
CA PRO A 41 -13.65 12.93 -7.84
C PRO A 41 -14.17 12.65 -6.43
N GLY A 42 -15.42 13.02 -6.12
CA GLY A 42 -16.04 12.78 -4.80
C GLY A 42 -16.21 11.29 -4.48
N THR A 43 -16.72 10.50 -5.44
CA THR A 43 -16.86 9.04 -5.30
C THR A 43 -15.50 8.38 -5.09
N ARG A 44 -14.50 8.76 -5.89
CA ARG A 44 -13.13 8.22 -5.80
C ARG A 44 -12.46 8.59 -4.48
N ALA A 45 -12.64 9.82 -3.99
CA ALA A 45 -12.14 10.22 -2.69
C ALA A 45 -12.72 9.36 -1.57
N LYS A 46 -14.03 9.08 -1.60
CA LYS A 46 -14.67 8.22 -0.60
C LYS A 46 -14.20 6.77 -0.69
N LEU A 47 -14.07 6.22 -1.90
CA LEU A 47 -13.50 4.89 -2.12
C LEU A 47 -12.09 4.80 -1.56
N ASN A 48 -11.24 5.79 -1.83
CA ASN A 48 -9.89 5.84 -1.30
C ASN A 48 -9.89 5.96 0.23
N GLN A 49 -10.76 6.77 0.81
CA GLN A 49 -10.88 6.86 2.26
C GLN A 49 -11.21 5.51 2.91
N LEU A 50 -12.10 4.73 2.28
CA LEU A 50 -12.58 3.46 2.84
C LEU A 50 -11.62 2.29 2.57
N TYR A 51 -10.93 2.31 1.42
CA TYR A 51 -10.24 1.14 0.88
C TYR A 51 -8.79 1.39 0.45
N ALA A 52 -8.34 2.64 0.28
CA ALA A 52 -6.93 2.94 0.02
C ALA A 52 -6.06 2.83 1.29
N SER A 53 -6.65 2.51 2.44
CA SER A 53 -5.94 2.12 3.66
C SER A 53 -5.18 0.79 3.55
N GLY A 54 -5.27 0.07 2.42
CA GLY A 54 -4.35 -1.02 2.10
C GLY A 54 -2.89 -0.58 1.84
N GLY A 55 -2.58 0.71 1.97
CA GLY A 55 -1.28 1.31 1.62
C GLY A 55 -0.29 1.55 2.75
N ILE A 56 -0.62 1.27 4.02
CA ILE A 56 0.38 1.13 5.10
C ILE A 56 -0.10 -0.01 5.98
N SER A 57 0.24 -1.24 5.58
CA SER A 57 0.26 -2.35 6.52
C SER A 57 1.28 -1.94 7.60
N THR A 58 0.84 -1.75 8.84
CA THR A 58 1.73 -1.67 10.01
C THR A 58 2.75 -2.82 10.01
N ASP A 59 2.40 -3.94 9.40
CA ASP A 59 3.25 -5.10 9.15
C ASP A 59 4.44 -4.80 8.22
N ARG A 60 4.28 -3.90 7.24
CA ARG A 60 5.39 -3.49 6.36
C ARG A 60 6.38 -2.61 7.09
N GLU A 61 5.93 -1.69 7.93
CA GLU A 61 6.84 -0.90 8.78
C GLU A 61 7.59 -1.79 9.79
N ALA A 62 6.89 -2.75 10.40
CA ALA A 62 7.52 -3.73 11.28
C ALA A 62 8.53 -4.62 10.53
N LEU A 63 8.20 -5.05 9.31
CA LEU A 63 9.11 -5.82 8.45
C LEU A 63 10.34 -5.00 8.04
N LEU A 64 10.17 -3.72 7.68
CA LEU A 64 11.26 -2.82 7.35
C LEU A 64 12.17 -2.57 8.57
N ALA A 65 11.60 -2.42 9.76
CA ALA A 65 12.38 -2.29 10.99
C ALA A 65 13.18 -3.57 11.29
N SER A 66 12.56 -4.75 11.12
CA SER A 66 13.24 -6.04 11.27
C SER A 66 14.38 -6.22 10.27
N LEU A 67 14.16 -5.86 9.00
CA LEU A 67 15.18 -5.93 7.96
C LEU A 67 16.35 -4.99 8.23
N ARG A 68 16.09 -3.76 8.69
CA ARG A 68 17.13 -2.80 9.09
C ARG A 68 17.98 -3.35 10.23
N LYS A 69 17.35 -3.90 11.27
CA LYS A 69 18.05 -4.57 12.39
C LYS A 69 18.94 -5.71 11.92
N GLN A 70 18.48 -6.53 10.97
CA GLN A 70 19.29 -7.60 10.41
C GLN A 70 20.53 -7.07 9.66
N VAL A 71 20.38 -6.01 8.87
CA VAL A 71 21.50 -5.39 8.15
C VAL A 71 22.53 -4.82 9.14
N GLU A 72 22.09 -4.15 10.21
CA GLU A 72 22.99 -3.63 11.26
C GLU A 72 23.79 -4.76 11.93
N GLU A 73 23.14 -5.87 12.26
CA GLU A 73 23.81 -7.02 12.86
C GLU A 73 24.84 -7.64 11.90
N LEU A 74 24.49 -7.79 10.62
CA LEU A 74 25.43 -8.27 9.60
C LEU A 74 26.67 -7.36 9.48
N ILE A 75 26.49 -6.03 9.52
CA ILE A 75 27.60 -5.07 9.49
C ILE A 75 28.53 -5.28 10.70
N LYS A 76 27.95 -5.45 11.88
CA LYS A 76 28.72 -5.68 13.12
C LYS A 76 29.54 -6.98 13.06
N ILE A 77 28.95 -8.05 12.53
CA ILE A 77 29.65 -9.33 12.32
C ILE A 77 30.84 -9.13 11.37
N LEU A 78 30.64 -8.45 10.24
CA LEU A 78 31.70 -8.18 9.26
C LEU A 78 32.85 -7.37 9.88
N GLN A 79 32.56 -6.33 10.65
CA GLN A 79 33.58 -5.53 11.35
C GLN A 79 34.40 -6.39 12.33
N GLY A 80 33.73 -7.28 13.08
CA GLY A 80 34.41 -8.21 13.97
C GLY A 80 35.33 -9.19 13.23
N LEU A 81 34.90 -9.70 12.08
CA LEU A 81 35.74 -10.57 11.24
C LEU A 81 36.95 -9.84 10.67
N ILE A 82 36.78 -8.59 10.23
CA ILE A 82 37.88 -7.75 9.75
C ILE A 82 38.92 -7.54 10.85
N ALA A 83 38.48 -7.24 12.08
CA ALA A 83 39.38 -7.08 13.22
C ALA A 83 40.17 -8.37 13.54
N LYS A 84 39.51 -9.54 13.51
CA LYS A 84 40.17 -10.83 13.70
C LYS A 84 41.19 -11.14 12.61
N LEU A 85 40.85 -10.86 11.34
CA LEU A 85 41.78 -11.03 10.22
C LEU A 85 43.00 -10.11 10.35
N ALA A 86 42.81 -8.86 10.79
CA ALA A 86 43.91 -7.93 11.04
C ALA A 86 44.84 -8.44 12.16
N ALA A 87 44.27 -8.96 13.24
CA ALA A 87 45.04 -9.54 14.35
C ALA A 87 45.85 -10.78 13.92
N LEU A 88 45.26 -11.66 13.10
CA LEU A 88 45.96 -12.84 12.56
C LEU A 88 47.15 -12.45 11.67
N LYS A 89 46.96 -11.46 10.78
CA LYS A 89 48.05 -10.94 9.93
C LYS A 89 49.18 -10.31 10.75
N ALA A 90 48.85 -9.62 11.84
CA ALA A 90 49.86 -9.04 12.74
C ALA A 90 50.63 -10.10 13.55
N GLY A 91 50.01 -11.24 13.86
CA GLY A 91 50.64 -12.34 14.61
C GLY A 91 51.54 -13.26 13.77
N GLN A 92 51.33 -13.34 12.45
CA GLN A 92 52.10 -14.19 11.54
C GLN A 92 53.42 -13.57 11.03
N GLY A 93 53.70 -12.30 11.39
CA GLY A 93 54.90 -11.55 10.96
C GLY A 93 56.03 -11.47 12.00
N ARG A 94 56.10 -12.40 12.96
CA ARG A 94 57.19 -12.48 13.96
C ARG A 94 57.95 -13.79 13.83
#